data_AF-A0A8H7A9Y4-F1
#
_entry.id   AF-A0A8H7A9Y4-F1
#
_cell.length_a   1.000
_cell.length_b   1.000
_cell.length_c   1.000
_cell.angle_alpha   90.00
_cell.angle_beta   90.00
_cell.angle_gamma   90.00
#
_symmetry.space_group_name_H-M   'P 1'
#
loop_
_entity.id
_entity.type
_entity.pdbx_description
1 polymer ?
#
loop_
_entity_poly.entity_id
_entity_poly.type
_entity_poly.pdbx_seq_one_letter_code
_entity_poly.pdbx_strand_id
1 'polypeptide(L)'
;MWADLVGDESYSWESFLPYFKKSLDFPPPDASKRAANATAEYDEANLGDGNGPLSVTFSNYAQSISSWVQKGLSEIGIKPVKGFTSGDIIGSAYVMQAIQATTQTRESSETALLQPALERSNLVIFHQSLAKKIVFDERNSATGVLIDTDGKKYTLSAKQEVILSAGAFRSPQLLMVSSVGPLETLQQHGISVIANRPGVGQNMWDHIFFGPSYRVNVVTGSSMGNAGYVAQAIEDYLERQAGILTNSGGDFLHGRSCLRKFDGLFPTIRLPRLINSLLTGRN
;
A
#
# COMPACT_ATOMS: atom_id res chain seq x y z
N MET A 1 11.55 -2.58 15.06
CA MET A 1 12.30 -2.66 13.79
C MET A 1 12.55 -1.29 13.18
N TRP A 2 11.54 -0.49 12.79
CA TRP A 2 11.80 0.85 12.25
C TRP A 2 12.37 1.81 13.29
N ALA A 3 11.75 1.91 14.48
CA ALA A 3 12.29 2.70 15.59
C ALA A 3 13.78 2.41 15.87
N ASP A 4 14.14 1.13 15.96
CA ASP A 4 15.53 0.71 16.18
C ASP A 4 16.46 1.10 15.03
N LEU A 5 16.00 0.97 13.77
CA LEU A 5 16.81 1.25 12.58
C LEU A 5 17.11 2.75 12.41
N VAL A 6 16.16 3.62 12.78
CA VAL A 6 16.33 5.07 12.65
C VAL A 6 16.71 5.76 13.96
N GLY A 7 16.68 5.04 15.09
CA GLY A 7 16.94 5.57 16.42
C GLY A 7 15.86 6.54 16.92
N ASP A 8 14.59 6.33 16.52
CA ASP A 8 13.48 7.23 16.81
C ASP A 8 12.21 6.44 17.19
N GLU A 9 11.83 6.53 18.46
CA GLU A 9 10.67 5.85 19.04
C GLU A 9 9.33 6.32 18.47
N SER A 10 9.28 7.45 17.76
CA SER A 10 8.07 7.85 17.03
C SER A 10 7.69 6.85 15.93
N TYR A 11 8.64 5.99 15.50
CA TYR A 11 8.43 4.87 14.58
C TYR A 11 8.12 3.52 15.26
N SER A 12 7.81 3.53 16.56
CA SER A 12 7.28 2.35 17.25
C SER A 12 5.87 2.01 16.78
N TRP A 13 5.46 0.75 16.96
CA TRP A 13 4.10 0.31 16.65
C TRP A 13 3.06 1.12 17.43
N GLU A 14 3.34 1.33 18.72
CA GLU A 14 2.49 2.04 19.66
C GLU A 14 2.30 3.50 19.24
N SER A 15 3.33 4.13 18.69
CA SER A 15 3.28 5.51 18.20
C SER A 15 2.60 5.64 16.84
N PHE A 16 2.70 4.62 15.97
CA PHE A 16 2.04 4.60 14.66
C PHE A 16 0.57 4.17 14.72
N LEU A 17 0.18 3.31 15.66
CA LEU A 17 -1.17 2.76 15.78
C LEU A 17 -2.28 3.83 15.82
N PRO A 18 -2.14 4.97 16.52
CA PRO A 18 -3.13 6.05 16.47
C PRO A 18 -3.36 6.60 15.06
N TYR A 19 -2.34 6.63 14.20
CA TYR A 19 -2.48 7.11 12.81
C TYR A 19 -3.23 6.11 11.93
N PHE A 20 -2.98 4.80 12.11
CA PHE A 20 -3.78 3.76 11.45
C PHE A 20 -5.24 3.88 11.85
N LYS A 21 -5.52 3.94 13.15
CA LYS A 21 -6.86 4.12 13.71
C LYS A 21 -7.57 5.37 13.20
N LYS A 22 -6.86 6.51 13.14
CA LYS A 22 -7.41 7.78 12.65
C LYS A 22 -7.85 7.73 11.19
N SER A 23 -7.20 6.90 10.37
CA SER A 23 -7.50 6.83 8.94
C SER A 23 -8.74 6.01 8.60
N LEU A 24 -9.12 5.07 9.47
CA LEU A 24 -10.08 4.01 9.17
C LEU A 24 -11.52 4.39 9.59
N ASP A 25 -12.44 4.18 8.66
CA ASP A 25 -13.85 3.89 8.95
C ASP A 25 -14.07 2.39 8.66
N PHE A 26 -14.57 1.65 9.66
CA PHE A 26 -14.84 0.22 9.54
C PHE A 26 -16.32 -0.09 9.77
N PRO A 27 -17.10 -0.19 8.69
CA PRO A 27 -18.41 -0.80 8.75
C PRO A 27 -18.29 -2.34 8.73
N PRO A 28 -18.95 -3.07 9.65
CA PRO A 28 -18.98 -4.53 9.62
C PRO A 28 -19.53 -5.09 8.30
N PRO A 29 -19.08 -6.29 7.87
CA PRO A 29 -19.51 -6.87 6.61
C PRO A 29 -20.96 -7.38 6.65
N ASP A 30 -21.66 -7.31 5.52
CA ASP A 30 -23.00 -7.88 5.38
C ASP A 30 -22.92 -9.40 5.23
N ALA A 31 -23.09 -10.10 6.34
CA ALA A 31 -23.06 -11.56 6.38
C ALA A 31 -24.15 -12.22 5.53
N SER A 32 -25.24 -11.51 5.18
CA SER A 32 -26.32 -12.06 4.34
C SER A 32 -25.93 -12.20 2.87
N LYS A 33 -24.92 -11.44 2.42
CA LYS A 33 -24.44 -11.45 1.02
C LYS A 33 -23.28 -12.40 0.79
N ARG A 34 -22.59 -12.81 1.86
CA ARG A 34 -21.49 -13.77 1.83
C ARG A 34 -22.01 -15.20 1.99
N ALA A 35 -21.26 -16.17 1.47
CA ALA A 35 -21.56 -17.57 1.70
C ALA A 35 -21.48 -17.91 3.19
N ALA A 36 -22.40 -18.74 3.70
CA ALA A 36 -22.48 -19.08 5.14
C ALA A 36 -21.22 -19.72 5.72
N ASN A 37 -20.39 -20.35 4.89
CA ASN A 37 -19.11 -20.95 5.27
C ASN A 37 -17.91 -20.00 5.06
N ALA A 38 -18.14 -18.72 4.78
CA ALA A 38 -17.14 -17.71 4.46
C ALA A 38 -17.24 -16.47 5.37
N THR A 39 -17.45 -16.73 6.67
CA THR A 39 -17.50 -15.69 7.71
C THR A 39 -16.14 -15.03 7.85
N ALA A 40 -16.12 -13.69 7.79
CA ALA A 40 -14.93 -12.90 8.06
C ALA A 40 -14.85 -12.62 9.56
N GLU A 41 -13.79 -13.11 10.22
CA GLU A 41 -13.47 -12.77 11.61
C GLU A 41 -12.48 -11.60 11.65
N TYR A 42 -12.69 -10.68 12.59
CA TYR A 42 -11.87 -9.49 12.77
C TYR A 42 -11.77 -9.09 14.25
N ASP A 43 -10.74 -8.32 14.57
CA ASP A 43 -10.53 -7.70 15.89
C ASP A 43 -10.80 -6.19 15.81
N GLU A 44 -11.81 -5.74 16.54
CA GLU A 44 -12.23 -4.34 16.59
C GLU A 44 -11.27 -3.45 17.38
N ALA A 45 -10.41 -4.02 18.24
CA ALA A 45 -9.53 -3.25 19.12
C ALA A 45 -8.59 -2.27 18.37
N ASN A 46 -8.32 -2.55 17.09
CA ASN A 46 -7.37 -1.82 16.26
C ASN A 46 -7.98 -1.10 15.05
N LEU A 47 -9.31 -1.03 14.95
CA LEU A 47 -10.00 -0.48 13.77
C LEU A 47 -10.32 1.03 13.85
N GLY A 48 -10.00 1.67 14.97
CA GLY A 48 -10.29 3.09 15.19
C GLY A 48 -11.68 3.32 15.77
N ASP A 49 -12.16 4.56 15.71
CA ASP A 49 -13.46 4.98 16.24
C ASP A 49 -14.55 5.07 15.16
N GLY A 50 -14.23 4.70 13.92
CA GLY A 50 -15.14 4.77 12.78
C GLY A 50 -15.28 6.16 12.16
N ASN A 51 -14.51 7.16 12.60
CA ASN A 51 -14.59 8.52 12.07
C ASN A 51 -13.50 8.82 11.02
N GLY A 52 -12.73 7.81 10.62
CA GLY A 52 -11.70 7.97 9.60
C GLY A 52 -12.28 8.20 8.21
N PRO A 53 -11.54 8.87 7.32
CA PRO A 53 -12.01 9.16 5.97
C PRO A 53 -12.02 7.93 5.04
N LEU A 54 -11.26 6.87 5.35
CA LEU A 54 -11.09 5.72 4.47
C LEU A 54 -11.96 4.56 4.93
N SER A 55 -12.99 4.22 4.15
CA SER A 55 -13.78 3.01 4.39
C SER A 55 -12.96 1.77 4.03
N VAL A 56 -12.82 0.89 5.01
CA VAL A 56 -12.16 -0.40 4.88
C VAL A 56 -13.06 -1.45 5.47
N THR A 57 -13.52 -2.40 4.66
CA THR A 57 -14.43 -3.48 5.10
C THR A 57 -14.17 -4.76 4.31
N PHE A 58 -14.93 -5.81 4.54
CA PHE A 58 -14.86 -7.01 3.70
C PHE A 58 -15.83 -6.90 2.53
N SER A 59 -15.41 -7.41 1.38
CA SER A 59 -16.27 -7.56 0.22
C SER A 59 -17.51 -8.39 0.55
N ASN A 60 -18.65 -8.01 -0.02
CA ASN A 60 -19.91 -8.75 0.07
C ASN A 60 -19.83 -10.12 -0.64
N TYR A 61 -18.81 -10.36 -1.46
CA TYR A 61 -18.53 -11.67 -2.03
C TYR A 61 -17.25 -12.25 -1.43
N ALA A 62 -17.28 -13.52 -1.06
CA ALA A 62 -16.09 -14.30 -0.74
C ALA A 62 -15.75 -15.19 -1.93
N GLN A 63 -14.48 -15.26 -2.32
CA GLN A 63 -14.03 -16.20 -3.35
C GLN A 63 -14.40 -17.62 -2.91
N SER A 64 -14.99 -18.38 -3.83
CA SER A 64 -15.56 -19.71 -3.53
C SER A 64 -14.53 -20.70 -3.00
N ILE A 65 -13.24 -20.47 -3.30
CA ILE A 65 -12.13 -21.31 -2.85
C ILE A 65 -11.65 -20.99 -1.43
N SER A 66 -11.88 -19.77 -0.92
CA SER A 66 -11.19 -19.26 0.28
C SER A 66 -11.50 -20.06 1.56
N SER A 67 -12.75 -20.51 1.74
CA SER A 67 -13.12 -21.34 2.90
C SER A 67 -12.49 -22.75 2.85
N TRP A 68 -12.22 -23.27 1.65
CA TRP A 68 -11.47 -24.53 1.47
C TRP A 68 -9.98 -24.34 1.75
N VAL A 69 -9.42 -23.21 1.32
CA VAL A 69 -8.02 -22.85 1.61
C VAL A 69 -7.80 -22.75 3.12
N GLN A 70 -8.71 -22.11 3.86
CA GLN A 70 -8.61 -22.03 5.33
C GLN A 70 -8.54 -23.41 6.00
N LYS A 71 -9.37 -24.37 5.54
CA LYS A 71 -9.33 -25.76 6.03
C LYS A 71 -7.99 -26.42 5.72
N GLY A 72 -7.54 -26.34 4.46
CA GLY A 72 -6.26 -26.92 4.05
C GLY A 72 -5.06 -26.33 4.80
N LEU A 73 -5.07 -25.03 5.07
CA LEU A 73 -4.05 -24.35 5.88
C LEU A 73 -4.07 -24.83 7.34
N SER A 74 -5.26 -25.05 7.91
CA SER A 74 -5.40 -25.56 9.27
C SER A 74 -4.80 -26.96 9.42
N GLU A 75 -4.99 -27.84 8.43
CA GLU A 75 -4.40 -29.20 8.42
C GLU A 75 -2.86 -29.19 8.43
N ILE A 76 -2.23 -28.14 7.89
CA ILE A 76 -0.77 -27.97 7.92
C ILE A 76 -0.28 -27.07 9.06
N GLY A 77 -1.15 -26.78 10.03
CA GLY A 77 -0.83 -26.05 11.26
C GLY A 77 -0.86 -24.53 11.15
N ILE A 78 -1.38 -23.97 10.04
CA ILE A 78 -1.60 -22.52 9.90
C ILE A 78 -3.04 -22.24 10.36
N LYS A 79 -3.18 -21.74 11.59
CA LYS A 79 -4.49 -21.57 12.24
C LYS A 79 -5.20 -20.29 11.77
N PRO A 80 -6.55 -20.29 11.77
CA PRO A 80 -7.33 -19.08 11.61
C PRO A 80 -7.00 -18.02 12.68
N VAL A 81 -6.99 -16.75 12.28
CA VAL A 81 -6.85 -15.59 13.17
C VAL A 81 -7.90 -14.54 12.85
N LYS A 82 -8.12 -13.59 13.77
CA LYS A 82 -9.13 -12.53 13.66
C LYS A 82 -8.60 -11.33 12.86
N GLY A 83 -8.25 -11.57 11.61
CA GLY A 83 -7.64 -10.56 10.73
C GLY A 83 -6.18 -10.25 11.10
N PHE A 84 -5.67 -9.15 10.55
CA PHE A 84 -4.25 -8.78 10.58
C PHE A 84 -3.99 -7.36 11.10
N THR A 85 -4.91 -6.82 11.90
CA THR A 85 -4.88 -5.41 12.37
C THR A 85 -4.16 -5.23 13.70
N SER A 86 -3.83 -6.33 14.40
CA SER A 86 -3.21 -6.31 15.73
C SER A 86 -1.69 -6.09 15.72
N GLY A 87 -1.06 -6.10 14.55
CA GLY A 87 0.39 -6.16 14.40
C GLY A 87 0.97 -7.58 14.40
N ASP A 88 0.17 -8.59 14.77
CA ASP A 88 0.50 -10.00 14.54
C ASP A 88 -0.13 -10.47 13.22
N ILE A 89 0.72 -10.95 12.31
CA ILE A 89 0.34 -11.37 10.97
C ILE A 89 0.46 -12.89 10.76
N ILE A 90 0.77 -13.66 11.81
CA ILE A 90 0.94 -15.12 11.71
C ILE A 90 -0.41 -15.83 11.82
N GLY A 91 -0.79 -16.58 10.80
CA GLY A 91 -2.07 -17.29 10.73
C GLY A 91 -2.74 -17.08 9.38
N SER A 92 -4.02 -17.43 9.29
CA SER A 92 -4.82 -17.25 8.07
C SER A 92 -6.13 -16.51 8.35
N ALA A 93 -6.53 -15.58 7.48
CA ALA A 93 -7.77 -14.84 7.65
C ALA A 93 -8.30 -14.31 6.31
N TYR A 94 -9.59 -14.05 6.27
CA TYR A 94 -10.14 -13.12 5.28
C TYR A 94 -9.54 -11.73 5.50
N VAL A 95 -9.33 -10.98 4.43
CA VAL A 95 -8.72 -9.65 4.51
C VAL A 95 -9.70 -8.54 4.16
N MET A 96 -9.58 -7.44 4.87
CA MET A 96 -10.32 -6.23 4.56
C MET A 96 -9.78 -5.59 3.29
N GLN A 97 -10.64 -4.86 2.60
CA GLN A 97 -10.38 -4.16 1.34
C GLN A 97 -10.80 -2.69 1.52
N ALA A 98 -10.07 -1.78 0.88
CA ALA A 98 -10.46 -0.37 0.80
C ALA A 98 -11.61 -0.24 -0.22
N ILE A 99 -12.83 -0.37 0.28
CA ILE A 99 -14.09 -0.32 -0.47
C ILE A 99 -15.15 0.36 0.41
N GLN A 100 -16.08 1.09 -0.21
CA GLN A 100 -17.26 1.59 0.49
C GLN A 100 -18.17 0.43 0.88
N ALA A 101 -18.56 0.37 2.15
CA ALA A 101 -19.43 -0.71 2.61
C ALA A 101 -20.80 -0.74 1.91
N THR A 102 -21.39 0.42 1.62
CA THR A 102 -22.72 0.52 1.01
C THR A 102 -22.73 0.23 -0.48
N THR A 103 -21.81 0.82 -1.24
CA THR A 103 -21.76 0.70 -2.71
C THR A 103 -20.87 -0.43 -3.20
N GLN A 104 -19.99 -0.96 -2.35
CA GLN A 104 -18.96 -1.96 -2.69
C GLN A 104 -18.01 -1.51 -3.81
N THR A 105 -17.90 -0.20 -4.03
CA THR A 105 -16.95 0.41 -4.96
C THR A 105 -15.60 0.61 -4.27
N ARG A 106 -14.52 0.62 -5.04
CA ARG A 106 -13.18 0.95 -4.56
C ARG A 106 -13.17 2.28 -3.81
N GLU A 107 -12.58 2.27 -2.62
CA GLU A 107 -12.21 3.47 -1.88
C GLU A 107 -10.71 3.74 -2.11
N SER A 108 -10.38 4.94 -2.56
CA SER A 108 -9.01 5.36 -2.87
C SER A 108 -8.62 6.57 -2.04
N SER A 109 -7.34 6.97 -2.07
CA SER A 109 -6.93 8.24 -1.46
C SER A 109 -7.63 9.45 -2.07
N GLU A 110 -8.07 9.37 -3.33
CA GLU A 110 -8.78 10.46 -3.99
C GLU A 110 -10.24 10.55 -3.50
N THR A 111 -10.97 9.43 -3.48
CA THR A 111 -12.36 9.41 -2.98
C THR A 111 -12.44 9.71 -1.48
N ALA A 112 -11.53 9.15 -0.68
CA ALA A 112 -11.54 9.29 0.78
C ALA A 112 -11.04 10.66 1.26
N LEU A 113 -9.98 11.20 0.64
CA LEU A 113 -9.29 12.40 1.16
C LEU A 113 -9.44 13.61 0.26
N LEU A 114 -9.30 13.44 -1.07
CA LEU A 114 -9.24 14.56 -1.99
C LEU A 114 -10.64 15.12 -2.28
N GLN A 115 -11.60 14.27 -2.67
CA GLN A 115 -12.94 14.71 -3.03
C GLN A 115 -13.63 15.53 -1.92
N PRO A 116 -13.62 15.09 -0.63
CA PRO A 116 -14.18 15.90 0.45
C PRO A 116 -13.41 17.20 0.72
N ALA A 117 -12.14 17.27 0.33
CA ALA A 117 -11.31 18.46 0.50
C ALA A 117 -11.44 19.47 -0.65
N LEU A 118 -12.08 19.12 -1.78
CA LEU A 118 -12.26 20.01 -2.94
C LEU A 118 -13.10 21.25 -2.61
N GLU A 119 -13.96 21.18 -1.59
CA GLU A 119 -14.77 22.33 -1.14
C GLU A 119 -13.92 23.41 -0.43
N ARG A 120 -12.68 23.09 -0.06
CA ARG A 120 -11.80 24.02 0.67
C ARG A 120 -11.17 25.02 -0.28
N SER A 121 -11.41 26.30 -0.04
CA SER A 121 -10.91 27.41 -0.86
C SER A 121 -9.38 27.55 -0.88
N ASN A 122 -8.67 26.91 0.06
CA ASN A 122 -7.21 26.95 0.17
C ASN A 122 -6.51 25.76 -0.51
N LEU A 123 -7.24 24.87 -1.20
CA LEU A 123 -6.68 23.77 -1.97
C LEU A 123 -6.74 24.08 -3.47
N VAL A 124 -5.60 23.98 -4.14
CA VAL A 124 -5.51 24.14 -5.60
C VAL A 124 -4.87 22.90 -6.20
N ILE A 125 -5.50 22.35 -7.24
CA ILE A 125 -5.05 21.13 -7.91
C ILE A 125 -4.69 21.46 -9.35
N PHE A 126 -3.47 21.09 -9.74
CA PHE A 126 -2.99 21.19 -11.10
C PHE A 126 -3.00 19.79 -11.72
N HIS A 127 -4.07 19.46 -12.45
CA HIS A 127 -4.13 18.23 -13.23
C HIS A 127 -3.15 18.27 -14.40
N GLN A 128 -2.78 17.10 -14.92
CA GLN A 128 -1.94 16.96 -16.12
C GLN A 128 -0.63 17.78 -16.05
N SER A 129 -0.13 17.98 -14.83
CA SER A 129 1.02 18.83 -14.55
C SER A 129 2.14 18.00 -13.93
N LEU A 130 3.20 17.74 -14.71
CA LEU A 130 4.31 16.90 -14.30
C LEU A 130 5.38 17.74 -13.62
N ALA A 131 5.68 17.46 -12.35
CA ALA A 131 6.84 18.02 -11.68
C ALA A 131 8.14 17.57 -12.36
N LYS A 132 8.95 18.52 -12.81
CA LYS A 132 10.21 18.28 -13.54
C LYS A 132 11.44 18.50 -12.67
N LYS A 133 11.40 19.48 -11.77
CA LYS A 133 12.55 19.86 -10.93
C LYS A 133 12.09 20.65 -9.70
N ILE A 134 12.65 20.39 -8.54
CA ILE A 134 12.54 21.24 -7.35
C ILE A 134 13.51 22.41 -7.52
N VAL A 135 13.03 23.62 -7.26
CA VAL A 135 13.81 24.86 -7.34
C VAL A 135 14.35 25.18 -5.95
N PHE A 136 15.64 25.47 -5.89
CA PHE A 136 16.33 25.84 -4.65
C PHE A 136 16.89 27.27 -4.76
N ASP A 137 16.94 27.97 -3.65
CA ASP A 137 17.65 29.25 -3.53
C ASP A 137 19.16 29.05 -3.27
N GLU A 138 19.89 30.16 -3.14
CA GLU A 138 21.34 30.17 -2.87
C GLU A 138 21.72 29.55 -1.51
N ARG A 139 20.77 29.40 -0.60
CA ARG A 139 20.95 28.77 0.71
C ARG A 139 20.53 27.30 0.69
N ASN A 140 20.25 26.74 -0.48
CA ASN A 140 19.74 25.39 -0.70
C ASN A 140 18.37 25.14 -0.04
N SER A 141 17.55 26.18 0.13
CA SER A 141 16.15 26.05 0.56
C SER A 141 15.24 25.80 -0.64
N ALA A 142 14.32 24.84 -0.53
CA ALA A 142 13.36 24.56 -1.60
C ALA A 142 12.32 25.69 -1.68
N THR A 143 12.29 26.42 -2.80
CA THR A 143 11.43 27.59 -2.99
C THR A 143 10.32 27.38 -4.01
N GLY A 144 10.29 26.23 -4.67
CA GLY A 144 9.25 25.92 -5.63
C GLY A 144 9.49 24.66 -6.44
N VAL A 145 8.64 24.46 -7.44
CA VAL A 145 8.71 23.32 -8.37
C VAL A 145 8.49 23.82 -9.79
N LEU A 146 9.42 23.47 -10.68
CA LEU A 146 9.24 23.57 -12.11
C LEU A 146 8.33 22.44 -12.58
N ILE A 147 7.20 22.79 -13.17
CA ILE A 147 6.22 21.86 -13.73
C ILE A 147 6.16 22.00 -15.25
N ASP A 148 5.69 20.94 -15.90
CA ASP A 148 5.30 20.92 -17.30
C ASP A 148 3.82 20.57 -17.41
N THR A 149 3.05 21.48 -18.00
CA THR A 149 1.61 21.34 -18.23
C THR A 149 1.37 21.51 -19.73
N ASP A 150 0.98 20.44 -20.42
CA ASP A 150 0.77 20.41 -21.87
C ASP A 150 1.94 20.98 -22.69
N GLY A 151 3.18 20.66 -22.30
CA GLY A 151 4.40 21.11 -22.96
C GLY A 151 4.85 22.53 -22.59
N LYS A 152 4.08 23.23 -21.75
CA LYS A 152 4.43 24.57 -21.25
C LYS A 152 5.02 24.46 -19.86
N LYS A 153 6.13 25.15 -19.65
CA LYS A 153 6.85 25.15 -18.37
C LYS A 153 6.40 26.30 -17.48
N TYR A 154 6.08 25.98 -16.23
CA TYR A 154 5.72 26.95 -15.20
C TYR A 154 6.52 26.67 -13.92
N THR A 155 6.82 27.70 -13.14
CA THR A 155 7.41 27.53 -11.81
C THR A 155 6.37 27.90 -10.76
N LEU A 156 5.98 26.94 -9.93
CA LEU A 156 5.13 27.15 -8.77
C LEU A 156 6.01 27.46 -7.56
N SER A 157 5.84 28.63 -6.95
CA SER A 157 6.62 29.02 -5.76
C SER A 157 5.95 28.53 -4.46
N ALA A 158 6.76 28.07 -3.51
CA ALA A 158 6.34 27.66 -2.17
C ALA A 158 6.88 28.64 -1.12
N LYS A 159 6.03 29.06 -0.18
CA LYS A 159 6.41 29.97 0.93
C LYS A 159 6.98 29.26 2.15
N GLN A 160 6.63 27.98 2.33
CA GLN A 160 6.99 27.20 3.51
C GLN A 160 7.79 25.98 3.07
N GLU A 161 7.12 25.02 2.44
CA GLU A 161 7.71 23.71 2.15
C GLU A 161 7.29 23.18 0.78
N VAL A 162 8.14 22.29 0.25
CA VAL A 162 7.81 21.44 -0.90
C VAL A 162 7.77 20.00 -0.40
N ILE A 163 6.58 19.40 -0.36
CA ILE A 163 6.39 18.01 0.08
C ILE A 163 6.43 17.09 -1.14
N LEU A 164 7.34 16.12 -1.11
CA LEU A 164 7.56 15.19 -2.22
C LEU A 164 6.81 13.86 -2.01
N SER A 165 5.71 13.69 -2.73
CA SER A 165 4.86 12.49 -2.65
C SER A 165 4.73 11.76 -4.00
N ALA A 166 5.81 11.71 -4.79
CA ALA A 166 5.79 11.11 -6.14
C ALA A 166 5.96 9.57 -6.14
N GLY A 167 5.99 8.93 -4.96
CA GLY A 167 6.13 7.49 -4.79
C GLY A 167 7.57 6.98 -4.89
N ALA A 168 7.78 5.70 -4.55
CA ALA A 168 9.10 5.09 -4.36
C ALA A 168 10.04 5.19 -5.58
N PHE A 169 9.50 5.26 -6.80
CA PHE A 169 10.29 5.38 -8.03
C PHE A 169 10.58 6.82 -8.43
N ARG A 170 9.55 7.68 -8.41
CA ARG A 170 9.67 9.05 -8.96
C ARG A 170 10.19 10.05 -7.94
N SER A 171 9.98 9.85 -6.64
CA SER A 171 10.55 10.72 -5.62
C SER A 171 12.10 10.76 -5.67
N PRO A 172 12.83 9.63 -5.62
CA PRO A 172 14.30 9.68 -5.71
C PRO A 172 14.78 10.19 -7.06
N GLN A 173 14.08 9.86 -8.16
CA GLN A 173 14.41 10.38 -9.48
C GLN A 173 14.24 11.91 -9.55
N LEU A 174 13.16 12.46 -8.99
CA LEU A 174 12.92 13.90 -8.94
C LEU A 174 13.95 14.61 -8.07
N LEU A 175 14.35 14.04 -6.93
CA LEU A 175 15.46 14.56 -6.12
C LEU A 175 16.75 14.65 -6.94
N MET A 176 17.12 13.57 -7.65
CA MET A 176 18.35 13.53 -8.44
C MET A 176 18.38 14.57 -9.55
N VAL A 177 17.31 14.70 -10.36
CA VAL A 177 17.25 15.76 -11.40
C VAL A 177 17.15 17.18 -10.81
N SER A 178 16.85 17.27 -9.52
CA SER A 178 16.86 18.49 -8.72
C SER A 178 18.16 18.68 -7.94
N SER A 179 19.25 18.03 -8.35
CA SER A 179 20.59 18.20 -7.78
C SER A 179 20.79 17.62 -6.37
N VAL A 180 19.91 16.73 -5.92
CA VAL A 180 19.98 16.04 -4.62
C VAL A 180 20.09 14.53 -4.83
N GLY A 181 21.26 13.94 -4.55
CA GLY A 181 21.50 12.52 -4.79
C GLY A 181 22.96 12.10 -4.71
N PRO A 182 23.31 10.87 -5.12
CA PRO A 182 24.68 10.38 -5.07
C PRO A 182 25.59 11.20 -6.00
N LEU A 183 26.69 11.72 -5.47
CA LEU A 183 27.63 12.60 -6.19
C LEU A 183 28.05 12.04 -7.56
N GLU A 184 28.52 10.79 -7.59
CA GLU A 184 29.02 10.15 -8.81
C GLU A 184 27.93 10.01 -9.88
N THR A 185 26.73 9.58 -9.48
CA THR A 185 25.57 9.46 -10.39
C THR A 185 25.18 10.82 -10.97
N LEU A 186 25.13 11.86 -10.15
CA LEU A 186 24.79 13.21 -10.63
C LEU A 186 25.83 13.74 -11.61
N GLN A 187 27.13 13.55 -11.31
CA GLN A 187 28.23 13.96 -12.20
C GLN A 187 28.22 13.21 -13.53
N GLN A 188 27.94 11.90 -13.54
CA GLN A 188 27.80 11.09 -14.75
C GLN A 188 26.73 11.64 -15.71
N HIS A 189 25.70 12.28 -15.16
CA HIS A 189 24.62 12.88 -15.94
C HIS A 189 24.78 14.40 -16.15
N GLY A 190 25.93 14.99 -15.79
CA GLY A 190 26.17 16.43 -15.93
C GLY A 190 25.28 17.31 -15.05
N ILE A 191 24.78 16.77 -13.93
CA ILE A 191 23.90 17.47 -12.99
C ILE A 191 24.76 18.04 -11.86
N SER A 192 24.63 19.34 -11.60
CA SER A 192 25.28 19.98 -10.44
C SER A 192 24.76 19.38 -9.12
N VAL A 193 25.60 19.34 -8.09
CA VAL A 193 25.23 18.76 -6.79
C VAL A 193 24.98 19.86 -5.76
N ILE A 194 23.74 19.97 -5.32
CA ILE A 194 23.32 20.81 -4.19
C ILE A 194 23.56 20.06 -2.89
N ALA A 195 23.19 18.78 -2.85
CA ALA A 195 23.39 17.93 -1.69
C ALA A 195 23.78 16.52 -2.11
N ASN A 196 24.97 16.09 -1.70
CA ASN A 196 25.40 14.70 -1.86
C ASN A 196 24.64 13.80 -0.88
N ARG A 197 23.71 13.02 -1.40
CA ARG A 197 22.86 12.09 -0.64
C ARG A 197 22.95 10.70 -1.25
N PRO A 198 23.95 9.89 -0.85
CA PRO A 198 24.23 8.60 -1.48
C PRO A 198 23.09 7.59 -1.33
N GLY A 199 22.19 7.75 -0.35
CA GLY A 199 21.01 6.89 -0.18
C GLY A 199 19.86 7.16 -1.15
N VAL A 200 19.84 8.30 -1.87
CA VAL A 200 18.74 8.63 -2.79
C VAL A 200 18.73 7.63 -3.95
N GLY A 201 17.59 6.98 -4.14
CA GLY A 201 17.40 5.96 -5.18
C GLY A 201 18.02 4.60 -4.86
N GLN A 202 18.60 4.45 -3.67
CA GLN A 202 19.16 3.18 -3.19
C GLN A 202 18.19 2.49 -2.24
N ASN A 203 18.52 1.26 -1.85
CA ASN A 203 17.78 0.49 -0.85
C ASN A 203 16.29 0.33 -1.22
N MET A 204 16.01 0.02 -2.50
CA MET A 204 14.66 -0.33 -2.93
C MET A 204 14.32 -1.74 -2.45
N TRP A 205 13.18 -1.87 -1.79
CA TRP A 205 12.60 -3.15 -1.39
C TRP A 205 11.25 -3.28 -2.07
N ASP A 206 10.99 -4.47 -2.61
CA ASP A 206 9.70 -4.83 -3.17
C ASP A 206 9.42 -6.30 -2.85
N HIS A 207 8.15 -6.67 -2.83
CA HIS A 207 7.72 -8.04 -2.62
C HIS A 207 7.63 -8.76 -3.96
N ILE A 208 8.49 -9.75 -4.17
CA ILE A 208 8.38 -10.62 -5.34
C ILE A 208 7.06 -11.37 -5.27
N PHE A 209 6.20 -11.15 -6.25
CA PHE A 209 4.93 -11.84 -6.37
C PHE A 209 5.03 -12.95 -7.43
N PHE A 210 4.76 -14.18 -7.01
CA PHE A 210 4.55 -15.31 -7.91
C PHE A 210 3.43 -16.18 -7.35
N GLY A 211 2.56 -16.68 -8.23
CA GLY A 211 1.40 -17.48 -7.83
C GLY A 211 1.26 -18.70 -8.72
N PRO A 212 1.23 -19.93 -8.17
CA PRO A 212 0.87 -21.09 -8.96
C PRO A 212 -0.64 -21.08 -9.23
N SER A 213 -1.03 -21.45 -10.45
CA SER A 213 -2.42 -21.61 -10.84
C SER A 213 -2.79 -23.07 -10.92
N TYR A 214 -3.88 -23.46 -10.25
CA TYR A 214 -4.40 -24.82 -10.26
C TYR A 214 -5.82 -24.84 -10.79
N ARG A 215 -6.17 -25.91 -11.51
CA ARG A 215 -7.56 -26.15 -11.91
C ARG A 215 -8.37 -26.55 -10.69
N VAL A 216 -9.50 -25.89 -10.50
CA VAL A 216 -10.45 -26.16 -9.41
C VAL A 216 -11.86 -26.34 -9.98
N ASN A 217 -12.72 -27.03 -9.23
CA ASN A 217 -14.13 -27.22 -9.59
C ASN A 217 -15.05 -26.29 -8.77
N VAL A 218 -14.71 -25.00 -8.76
CA VAL A 218 -15.49 -23.93 -8.12
C VAL A 218 -15.50 -22.70 -9.03
N VAL A 219 -16.41 -21.76 -8.79
CA VAL A 219 -16.40 -20.47 -9.48
C VAL A 219 -15.12 -19.71 -9.11
N THR A 220 -14.45 -19.16 -10.11
CA THR A 220 -13.27 -18.31 -9.96
C THR A 220 -13.37 -17.13 -10.91
N GLY A 221 -12.38 -16.22 -10.89
CA GLY A 221 -12.27 -15.15 -11.87
C GLY A 221 -12.30 -15.61 -13.35
N SER A 222 -11.99 -16.89 -13.65
CA SER A 222 -12.11 -17.42 -15.01
C SER A 222 -13.54 -17.40 -15.56
N SER A 223 -14.55 -17.41 -14.69
CA SER A 223 -15.97 -17.33 -15.09
C SER A 223 -16.31 -16.00 -15.78
N MET A 224 -15.50 -14.95 -15.57
CA MET A 224 -15.63 -13.66 -16.26
C MET A 224 -15.31 -13.74 -17.77
N GLY A 225 -14.82 -14.88 -18.26
CA GLY A 225 -14.74 -15.16 -19.70
C GLY A 225 -16.08 -15.55 -20.35
N ASN A 226 -17.14 -15.80 -19.57
CA ASN A 226 -18.46 -16.13 -20.07
C ASN A 226 -19.40 -14.90 -20.04
N ALA A 227 -19.92 -14.50 -21.20
CA ALA A 227 -20.75 -13.29 -21.32
C ALA A 227 -22.04 -13.32 -20.47
N GLY A 228 -22.70 -14.49 -20.36
CA GLY A 228 -23.90 -14.64 -19.54
C GLY A 228 -23.60 -14.47 -18.05
N TYR A 229 -22.49 -15.03 -17.58
CA TYR A 229 -22.03 -14.84 -16.20
C TYR A 229 -21.63 -13.38 -15.93
N VAL A 230 -20.97 -12.72 -16.88
CA VAL A 230 -20.63 -11.29 -16.77
C VAL A 230 -21.89 -10.43 -16.65
N ALA A 231 -22.92 -10.69 -17.46
CA ALA A 231 -24.19 -9.96 -17.38
C ALA A 231 -24.84 -10.10 -16.00
N GLN A 232 -24.90 -11.33 -15.46
CA GLN A 232 -25.42 -11.57 -14.10
C GLN A 232 -24.56 -10.88 -13.03
N ALA A 233 -23.23 -10.93 -13.15
CA ALA A 233 -22.33 -10.32 -12.19
C ALA A 233 -22.47 -8.79 -12.16
N ILE A 234 -22.74 -8.17 -13.32
CA ILE A 234 -23.03 -6.73 -13.42
C ILE A 234 -24.37 -6.40 -12.75
N GLU A 235 -25.42 -7.20 -13.02
CA GLU A 235 -26.73 -7.02 -12.36
C GLU A 235 -26.61 -7.14 -10.84
N ASP A 236 -25.96 -8.21 -10.34
CA ASP A 236 -25.74 -8.42 -8.91
C ASP A 236 -24.98 -7.26 -8.26
N TYR A 237 -23.99 -6.71 -8.96
CA TYR A 237 -23.21 -5.58 -8.46
C TYR A 237 -24.02 -4.29 -8.42
N LEU A 238 -24.70 -3.93 -9.51
CA LEU A 238 -25.43 -2.66 -9.63
C LEU A 238 -26.70 -2.63 -8.79
N GLU A 239 -27.44 -3.74 -8.73
CA GLU A 239 -28.75 -3.79 -8.07
C GLU A 239 -28.67 -4.24 -6.62
N ARG A 240 -27.69 -5.10 -6.28
CA ARG A 240 -27.63 -5.76 -4.96
C ARG A 240 -26.33 -5.48 -4.21
N GLN A 241 -25.34 -4.85 -4.85
CA GLN A 241 -23.99 -4.67 -4.30
C GLN A 241 -23.45 -6.02 -3.80
N ALA A 242 -23.60 -7.05 -4.64
CA ALA A 242 -23.24 -8.42 -4.36
C ALA A 242 -22.51 -9.05 -5.56
N GLY A 243 -22.08 -10.30 -5.40
CA GLY A 243 -21.44 -11.05 -6.47
C GLY A 243 -19.97 -10.69 -6.70
N ILE A 244 -19.34 -11.41 -7.64
CA ILE A 244 -17.88 -11.48 -7.80
C ILE A 244 -17.21 -10.12 -8.04
N LEU A 245 -17.94 -9.15 -8.61
CA LEU A 245 -17.41 -7.81 -8.90
C LEU A 245 -17.19 -6.94 -7.67
N THR A 246 -17.80 -7.29 -6.52
CA THR A 246 -17.54 -6.61 -5.25
C THR A 246 -16.18 -6.97 -4.65
N ASN A 247 -15.49 -7.99 -5.19
CA ASN A 247 -14.27 -8.55 -4.61
C ASN A 247 -13.07 -8.34 -5.56
N SER A 248 -11.98 -7.78 -5.04
CA SER A 248 -10.77 -7.50 -5.85
C SER A 248 -9.96 -8.74 -6.28
N GLY A 249 -10.32 -9.94 -5.85
CA GLY A 249 -9.68 -11.22 -6.18
C GLY A 249 -8.77 -11.77 -5.08
N GLY A 250 -8.16 -10.90 -4.26
CA GLY A 250 -7.35 -11.28 -3.10
C GLY A 250 -8.11 -11.02 -1.80
N ASP A 251 -8.85 -12.01 -1.32
CA ASP A 251 -9.74 -11.84 -0.15
C ASP A 251 -9.38 -12.71 1.05
N PHE A 252 -8.37 -13.57 0.92
CA PHE A 252 -7.92 -14.47 1.95
C PHE A 252 -6.39 -14.59 1.89
N LEU A 253 -5.72 -14.32 3.01
CA LEU A 253 -4.26 -14.37 3.12
C LEU A 253 -3.84 -15.26 4.28
N HIS A 254 -2.60 -15.73 4.22
CA HIS A 254 -1.95 -16.31 5.39
C HIS A 254 -0.52 -15.79 5.54
N GLY A 255 -0.11 -15.55 6.78
CA GLY A 255 1.27 -15.29 7.15
C GLY A 255 1.88 -16.49 7.85
N ARG A 256 3.16 -16.74 7.61
CA ARG A 256 3.93 -17.76 8.30
C ARG A 256 5.34 -17.23 8.56
N SER A 257 5.89 -17.52 9.73
CA SER A 257 7.30 -17.26 9.99
C SER A 257 8.16 -18.20 9.14
N CYS A 258 8.88 -17.65 8.17
CA CYS A 258 9.84 -18.38 7.34
C CYS A 258 11.19 -18.61 8.04
N LEU A 259 11.38 -18.09 9.25
CA LEU A 259 12.67 -18.01 9.95
C LEU A 259 13.25 -19.37 10.39
N ARG A 260 12.57 -20.50 10.19
CA ARG A 260 13.05 -21.82 10.63
C ARG A 260 13.42 -22.81 9.53
N LYS A 261 13.22 -22.51 8.23
CA LYS A 261 13.40 -23.52 7.16
C LYS A 261 14.37 -23.15 6.02
N PHE A 262 14.92 -21.95 6.00
CA PHE A 262 15.86 -21.54 4.94
C PHE A 262 17.35 -21.64 5.31
N ASP A 263 17.69 -22.07 6.55
CA ASP A 263 19.08 -22.20 7.02
C ASP A 263 19.92 -23.29 6.30
N GLY A 264 19.35 -24.02 5.33
CA GLY A 264 20.07 -25.09 4.61
C GLY A 264 19.93 -25.09 3.09
N LEU A 265 19.16 -24.19 2.48
CA LEU A 265 18.90 -24.19 1.02
C LEU A 265 19.52 -23.01 0.27
N PHE A 266 19.95 -21.97 0.98
CA PHE A 266 20.79 -20.90 0.47
C PHE A 266 21.89 -20.66 1.50
N PRO A 267 23.19 -20.63 1.12
CA PRO A 267 24.22 -20.22 2.07
C PRO A 267 23.82 -18.87 2.63
N THR A 268 23.71 -18.83 3.96
CA THR A 268 23.27 -17.70 4.76
C THR A 268 24.04 -16.46 4.33
N ILE A 269 23.39 -15.53 3.62
CA ILE A 269 23.84 -14.14 3.61
C ILE A 269 23.57 -13.64 5.02
N ARG A 270 24.59 -13.71 5.88
CA ARG A 270 24.55 -13.13 7.22
C ARG A 270 24.38 -11.61 7.09
N LEU A 271 23.13 -11.15 7.13
CA LEU A 271 22.76 -9.74 7.15
C LEU A 271 23.27 -8.87 8.34
N PRO A 272 23.83 -9.38 9.46
CA PRO A 272 24.28 -8.47 10.52
C PRO A 272 25.57 -7.70 10.20
N ARG A 273 26.36 -8.09 9.19
CA ARG A 273 27.64 -7.40 8.87
C ARG A 273 27.53 -6.29 7.83
N LEU A 274 26.48 -6.28 7.01
CA LEU A 274 26.30 -5.24 5.98
C LEU A 274 25.73 -3.93 6.55
N ILE A 275 24.97 -3.99 7.64
CA ILE A 275 24.35 -2.80 8.25
C ILE A 275 25.41 -1.90 8.91
N ASN A 276 26.44 -2.49 9.55
CA ASN A 276 27.50 -1.68 10.17
C ASN A 276 28.44 -1.04 9.14
N SER A 277 28.80 -1.71 8.03
CA SER A 277 29.72 -1.08 7.06
C SER A 277 29.05 0.02 6.22
N LEU A 278 27.73 -0.04 6.04
CA LEU A 278 26.96 0.98 5.31
C LEU A 278 26.61 2.20 6.17
N LEU A 279 26.58 2.07 7.50
CA LEU A 279 26.26 3.19 8.40
C LEU A 279 27.50 3.94 8.94
N THR A 280 28.68 3.32 9.01
CA THR A 280 29.85 3.97 9.64
C THR A 280 30.89 4.53 8.69
N GLY A 281 30.79 4.30 7.36
CA GLY A 281 31.69 4.92 6.37
C GLY A 281 33.19 4.74 6.66
N ARG A 282 33.58 3.65 7.34
CA ARG A 282 34.97 3.34 7.68
C ARG A 282 35.25 1.90 7.27
N ASN A 283 36.17 1.74 6.32
CA ASN A 283 36.96 0.52 6.17
C ASN A 283 38.07 0.51 7.23
#